data_AF-A0A4Q0NNH5-F1
#
_entry.id   AF-A0A4Q0NNH5-F1
#
_cell.length_a   1.000
_cell.length_b   1.000
_cell.length_c   1.000
_cell.angle_alpha   90.00
_cell.angle_beta   90.00
_cell.angle_gamma   90.00
#
_symmetry.space_group_name_H-M   'P 1'
#
loop_
_entity.id
_entity.type
_entity.pdbx_description
1 polymer ?
#
loop_
_entity_poly.entity_id
_entity_poly.type
_entity_poly.pdbx_seq_one_letter_code
_entity_poly.pdbx_strand_id
1 'polypeptide(L)'
;MQTSKTFTIHFWLSMAKAKDDFAPIYARITVDGKRAEISLKRSTSVTYWDTRSKRSTLRTSDGKALNVYLDQVYSDLLACHKQLLGESKYVTAQAIKARYLGEDEQHKTLLQLVSYHNKNMVSVLKPGTLKNYFTTERYIKRYLKHKLKTNDVFLKQLSYKFIIDFEQFLRNGKSINRSQPLKNNGVMKHLERLKKMMNLALRLEWIEKDPFVRFSLKFTKHQRAFLSQSELEVLESSQLSKGMHQKTRDVFVFACYTGLSYIDVKLLCDDHIVRGIDGDYWIFTKREKNDEAVKIPLLDKALDILKKYDQGTENKSEKLLPVFSNQKINKYLKEVAAILKINKKLTFHAARHTFATTVTLSNGVPIETVSKLLGHTKLSTTQIYARVIEQKVSSDMRSLRSKLNTTDKAETRVHYQ
;
A
#
# COMPACT_ATOMS: atom_id res chain seq x y z
N MET A 1 -0.26 -55.62 -11.05
CA MET A 1 -0.44 -54.22 -10.62
C MET A 1 0.87 -53.75 -10.00
N GLN A 2 1.81 -53.20 -10.80
CA GLN A 2 3.11 -52.75 -10.28
C GLN A 2 2.90 -51.40 -9.59
N THR A 3 3.18 -51.33 -8.29
CA THR A 3 3.20 -50.09 -7.51
C THR A 3 4.29 -49.18 -8.06
N SER A 4 3.92 -48.24 -8.92
CA SER A 4 4.84 -47.40 -9.71
C SER A 4 5.49 -46.26 -8.92
N LYS A 5 5.45 -46.27 -7.58
CA LYS A 5 6.08 -45.26 -6.73
C LYS A 5 7.15 -45.91 -5.86
N THR A 6 8.42 -45.66 -6.19
CA THR A 6 9.57 -46.18 -5.44
C THR A 6 10.12 -45.11 -4.52
N PHE A 7 10.28 -45.40 -3.23
CA PHE A 7 10.89 -44.50 -2.25
C PHE A 7 11.96 -45.24 -1.46
N THR A 8 13.21 -44.76 -1.50
CA THR A 8 14.31 -45.33 -0.71
C THR A 8 15.18 -44.24 -0.09
N ILE A 9 15.66 -44.51 1.12
CA ILE A 9 16.65 -43.70 1.83
C ILE A 9 17.90 -44.55 2.05
N HIS A 10 19.07 -44.01 1.69
CA HIS A 10 20.36 -44.68 1.89
C HIS A 10 21.38 -43.75 2.51
N PHE A 11 22.10 -44.24 3.51
CA PHE A 11 23.27 -43.55 4.05
C PHE A 11 24.54 -44.08 3.41
N TRP A 12 25.50 -43.20 3.16
CA TRP A 12 26.78 -43.58 2.58
C TRP A 12 27.89 -42.59 2.96
N LEU A 13 29.13 -43.04 2.84
CA LEU A 13 30.32 -42.21 3.04
C LEU A 13 30.79 -41.61 1.71
N SER A 14 30.94 -40.29 1.68
CA SER A 14 31.55 -39.62 0.52
C SER A 14 33.06 -39.80 0.53
N MET A 15 33.52 -40.94 -0.01
CA MET A 15 34.94 -41.30 -0.12
C MET A 15 35.77 -40.25 -0.86
N ALA A 16 35.19 -39.58 -1.85
CA ALA A 16 35.84 -38.46 -2.56
C ALA A 16 36.17 -37.24 -1.65
N LYS A 17 35.65 -37.21 -0.42
CA LYS A 17 35.86 -36.15 0.58
C LYS A 17 36.47 -36.70 1.88
N ALA A 18 37.04 -37.91 1.85
CA ALA A 18 37.70 -38.50 3.00
C ALA A 18 39.03 -37.79 3.32
N LYS A 19 39.35 -37.66 4.60
CA LYS A 19 40.63 -37.14 5.12
C LYS A 19 41.01 -37.95 6.37
N ASP A 20 42.24 -38.42 6.43
CA ASP A 20 42.84 -39.08 7.59
C ASP A 20 41.94 -40.17 8.22
N ASP A 21 41.50 -41.13 7.40
CA ASP A 21 40.55 -42.22 7.74
C ASP A 21 39.10 -41.79 8.06
N PHE A 22 38.78 -40.49 8.12
CA PHE A 22 37.41 -40.01 8.31
C PHE A 22 36.74 -39.58 7.01
N ALA A 23 35.50 -40.02 6.79
CA ALA A 23 34.69 -39.60 5.65
C ALA A 23 33.35 -38.99 6.09
N PRO A 24 32.87 -37.92 5.41
CA PRO A 24 31.58 -37.32 5.72
C PRO A 24 30.41 -38.20 5.26
N ILE A 25 29.35 -38.22 6.07
CA ILE A 25 28.16 -39.06 5.87
C ILE A 25 27.09 -38.26 5.14
N TYR A 26 26.49 -38.90 4.14
CA TYR A 26 25.40 -38.35 3.34
C TYR A 26 24.17 -39.25 3.40
N ALA A 27 22.99 -38.64 3.38
CA ALA A 27 21.72 -39.31 3.10
C ALA A 27 21.33 -39.08 1.64
N ARG A 28 21.02 -40.17 0.92
CA ARG A 28 20.50 -40.16 -0.44
C ARG A 28 19.04 -40.60 -0.41
N ILE A 29 18.18 -39.72 -0.93
CA ILE A 29 16.75 -39.96 -1.11
C ILE A 29 16.53 -40.30 -2.58
N THR A 30 15.83 -41.38 -2.88
CA THR A 30 15.41 -41.73 -4.24
C THR A 30 13.89 -41.80 -4.30
N VAL A 31 13.31 -41.07 -5.24
CA VAL A 31 11.88 -41.15 -5.56
C VAL A 31 11.76 -41.34 -7.07
N ASP A 32 11.14 -42.44 -7.51
CA ASP A 32 10.87 -42.74 -8.92
C ASP A 32 12.12 -42.61 -9.81
N GLY A 33 13.23 -43.19 -9.33
CA GLY A 33 14.53 -43.18 -10.00
C GLY A 33 15.33 -41.87 -9.88
N LYS A 34 14.71 -40.75 -9.46
CA LYS A 34 15.40 -39.46 -9.27
C LYS A 34 15.95 -39.32 -7.85
N ARG A 35 17.17 -38.79 -7.73
CA ARG A 35 17.94 -38.76 -6.47
C ARG A 35 18.15 -37.33 -5.96
N ALA A 36 18.16 -37.17 -4.64
CA ALA A 36 18.63 -35.97 -3.95
C ALA A 36 19.53 -36.36 -2.77
N GLU A 37 20.57 -35.57 -2.51
CA GLU A 37 21.57 -35.86 -1.47
C GLU A 37 21.63 -34.76 -0.42
N ILE A 38 21.81 -35.18 0.84
CA ILE A 38 21.89 -34.32 2.02
C ILE A 38 23.17 -34.66 2.77
N SER A 39 24.01 -33.66 3.02
CA SER A 39 25.14 -33.81 3.95
C SER A 39 24.60 -33.80 5.38
N LEU A 40 24.93 -34.82 6.16
CA LEU A 40 24.52 -34.91 7.57
C LEU A 40 25.45 -34.13 8.51
N LYS A 41 26.49 -33.48 7.96
CA LYS A 41 27.50 -32.71 8.71
C LYS A 41 28.15 -33.52 9.85
N ARG A 42 28.21 -34.85 9.69
CA ARG A 42 28.93 -35.79 10.56
C ARG A 42 29.91 -36.59 9.72
N SER A 43 31.00 -37.01 10.33
CA SER A 43 31.97 -37.92 9.76
C SER A 43 32.14 -39.14 10.65
N THR A 44 32.63 -40.23 10.07
CA THR A 44 33.01 -41.42 10.81
C THR A 44 34.21 -42.06 10.12
N SER A 45 34.93 -42.90 10.86
CA SER A 45 36.05 -43.64 10.30
C SER A 45 35.54 -44.60 9.23
N VAL A 46 36.24 -44.64 8.08
CA VAL A 46 35.95 -45.55 6.98
C VAL A 46 36.09 -46.99 7.44
N THR A 47 37.09 -47.26 8.29
CA THR A 47 37.36 -48.58 8.88
C THR A 47 36.16 -49.11 9.67
N TYR A 48 35.43 -48.23 10.36
CA TYR A 48 34.28 -48.61 11.18
C TYR A 48 32.94 -48.47 10.47
N TRP A 49 32.91 -48.29 9.14
CA TRP A 49 31.67 -48.21 8.36
C TRP A 49 31.42 -49.49 7.58
N ASP A 50 30.26 -50.09 7.80
CA ASP A 50 29.80 -51.23 7.02
C ASP A 50 28.96 -50.73 5.83
N THR A 51 29.48 -50.98 4.62
CA THR A 51 28.85 -50.58 3.35
C THR A 51 27.58 -51.34 3.04
N ARG A 52 27.42 -52.58 3.55
CA ARG A 52 26.23 -53.41 3.33
C ARG A 52 25.09 -52.96 4.23
N SER A 53 25.35 -52.83 5.53
CA SER A 53 24.34 -52.34 6.48
C SER A 53 24.14 -50.82 6.42
N LYS A 54 25.06 -50.08 5.79
CA LYS A 54 25.04 -48.61 5.70
C LYS A 54 24.98 -47.98 7.09
N ARG A 55 25.79 -48.52 8.00
CA ARG A 55 25.85 -48.16 9.43
C ARG A 55 27.29 -48.24 9.90
N SER A 56 27.56 -47.60 11.04
CA SER A 56 28.83 -47.79 11.73
C SER A 56 28.81 -49.08 12.55
N THR A 57 29.96 -49.72 12.72
CA THR A 57 30.10 -50.91 13.55
C THR A 57 29.74 -50.59 15.01
N LEU A 58 29.06 -51.50 15.70
CA LEU A 58 28.63 -51.34 17.10
C LEU A 58 29.78 -51.52 18.11
N ARG A 59 31.02 -51.64 17.64
CA ARG A 59 32.20 -51.93 18.46
C ARG A 59 32.67 -50.70 19.26
N THR A 60 32.29 -49.50 18.85
CA THR A 60 32.63 -48.24 19.52
C THR A 60 31.37 -47.56 20.07
N SER A 61 31.52 -46.82 21.17
CA SER A 61 30.43 -45.99 21.72
C SER A 61 29.95 -44.95 20.70
N ASP A 62 30.89 -44.34 19.97
CA ASP A 62 30.61 -43.37 18.91
C ASP A 62 29.83 -43.98 17.74
N GLY A 63 30.14 -45.22 17.36
CA GLY A 63 29.42 -45.95 16.31
C GLY A 63 27.96 -46.23 16.72
N LYS A 64 27.72 -46.59 17.99
CA LYS A 64 26.36 -46.76 18.53
C LYS A 64 25.59 -45.44 18.52
N ALA A 65 26.17 -44.36 19.03
CA ALA A 65 25.54 -43.04 19.04
C ALA A 65 25.26 -42.50 17.62
N LEU A 66 26.16 -42.77 16.67
CA LEU A 66 25.97 -42.43 15.28
C LEU A 66 24.79 -43.18 14.66
N ASN A 67 24.68 -44.49 14.90
CA ASN A 67 23.57 -45.28 14.36
C ASN A 67 22.21 -44.79 14.89
N VAL A 68 22.11 -44.46 16.18
CA VAL A 68 20.90 -43.85 16.77
C VAL A 68 20.54 -42.54 16.04
N TYR A 69 21.54 -41.69 15.77
CA TYR A 69 21.32 -40.48 14.98
C TYR A 69 20.85 -40.78 13.54
N LEU A 70 21.43 -41.76 12.86
CA LEU A 70 21.01 -42.15 11.51
C LEU A 70 19.58 -42.67 11.48
N ASP A 71 19.16 -43.40 12.51
CA ASP A 71 17.79 -43.90 12.63
C ASP A 71 16.79 -42.76 12.88
N GLN A 72 17.18 -41.74 13.65
CA GLN A 72 16.39 -40.51 13.78
C GLN A 72 16.26 -39.78 12.45
N VAL A 73 17.36 -39.58 11.72
CA VAL A 73 17.35 -38.94 10.40
C VAL A 73 16.47 -39.71 9.41
N TYR A 74 16.53 -41.04 9.43
CA TYR A 74 15.67 -41.89 8.61
C TYR A 74 14.19 -41.66 8.92
N SER A 75 13.85 -41.64 10.22
CA SER A 75 12.49 -41.41 10.70
C SER A 75 11.96 -40.03 10.30
N ASP A 76 12.78 -38.99 10.42
CA ASP A 76 12.42 -37.62 10.02
C ASP A 76 12.17 -37.51 8.51
N LEU A 77 13.02 -38.12 7.69
CA LEU A 77 12.86 -38.15 6.23
C LEU A 77 11.59 -38.92 5.80
N LEU A 78 11.28 -40.00 6.50
CA LEU A 78 10.05 -40.77 6.29
C LEU A 78 8.81 -39.96 6.70
N ALA A 79 8.88 -39.21 7.80
CA ALA A 79 7.83 -38.28 8.22
C ALA A 79 7.60 -37.18 7.17
N CYS A 80 8.68 -36.60 6.61
CA CYS A 80 8.59 -35.61 5.53
C CYS A 80 7.88 -36.19 4.29
N HIS A 81 8.20 -37.42 3.90
CA HIS A 81 7.51 -38.11 2.82
C HIS A 81 6.00 -38.29 3.10
N LYS A 82 5.65 -38.76 4.30
CA LYS A 82 4.24 -38.94 4.72
C LYS A 82 3.46 -37.63 4.73
N GLN A 83 4.06 -36.54 5.22
CA GLN A 83 3.45 -35.21 5.20
C GLN A 83 3.16 -34.73 3.78
N LEU A 84 4.14 -34.85 2.87
CA LEU A 84 3.97 -34.44 1.47
C LEU A 84 2.89 -35.25 0.74
N LEU A 85 2.77 -36.54 1.06
CA LEU A 85 1.66 -37.37 0.57
C LEU A 85 0.30 -36.89 1.12
N GLY A 86 0.22 -36.56 2.40
CA GLY A 86 -0.99 -36.04 3.04
C GLY A 86 -1.42 -34.67 2.48
N GLU A 87 -0.48 -33.85 2.05
CA GLU A 87 -0.71 -32.55 1.40
C GLU A 87 -1.13 -32.65 -0.08
N SER A 88 -1.27 -33.87 -0.64
CA SER A 88 -1.54 -34.10 -2.07
C SER A 88 -0.52 -33.43 -3.02
N LYS A 89 0.70 -33.16 -2.55
CA LYS A 89 1.78 -32.57 -3.36
C LYS A 89 2.49 -33.65 -4.19
N TYR A 90 3.04 -33.25 -5.33
CA TYR A 90 3.89 -34.14 -6.13
C TYR A 90 5.19 -34.45 -5.38
N VAL A 91 5.29 -35.67 -4.87
CA VAL A 91 6.42 -36.11 -4.05
C VAL A 91 7.63 -36.38 -4.93
N THR A 92 8.73 -35.65 -4.69
CA THR A 92 10.03 -35.88 -5.35
C THR A 92 11.14 -35.96 -4.32
N ALA A 93 12.28 -36.57 -4.67
CA ALA A 93 13.44 -36.61 -3.79
C ALA A 93 13.90 -35.20 -3.36
N GLN A 94 13.81 -34.22 -4.28
CA GLN A 94 14.13 -32.82 -4.00
C GLN A 94 13.10 -32.17 -3.06
N ALA A 95 11.81 -32.49 -3.18
CA ALA A 95 10.78 -31.98 -2.28
C ALA A 95 10.95 -32.51 -0.84
N ILE A 96 11.28 -33.80 -0.69
CA ILE A 96 11.57 -34.40 0.64
C ILE A 96 12.81 -33.76 1.24
N LYS A 97 13.87 -33.57 0.44
CA LYS A 97 15.07 -32.84 0.85
C LYS A 97 14.75 -31.41 1.31
N ALA A 98 13.98 -30.67 0.51
CA ALA A 98 13.60 -29.31 0.84
C ALA A 98 12.77 -29.25 2.13
N ARG A 99 11.83 -30.17 2.34
CA ARG A 99 11.04 -30.27 3.57
C ARG A 99 11.93 -30.57 4.79
N TYR A 100 12.84 -31.53 4.67
CA TYR A 100 13.76 -31.90 5.76
C TYR A 100 14.72 -30.76 6.14
N LEU A 101 15.21 -30.01 5.14
CA LEU A 101 16.08 -28.86 5.37
C LEU A 101 15.33 -27.58 5.77
N GLY A 102 13.99 -27.59 5.76
CA GLY A 102 13.18 -26.40 6.00
C GLY A 102 13.28 -25.35 4.88
N GLU A 103 13.50 -25.79 3.64
CA GLU A 103 13.64 -24.94 2.44
C GLU A 103 12.39 -24.96 1.54
N ASP A 104 11.40 -25.78 1.87
CA ASP A 104 10.16 -25.87 1.10
C ASP A 104 9.21 -24.68 1.37
N GLU A 105 8.13 -24.61 0.61
CA GLU A 105 7.19 -23.48 0.68
C GLU A 105 6.51 -23.33 2.05
N GLN A 106 6.54 -24.36 2.89
CA GLN A 106 6.02 -24.30 4.25
C GLN A 106 6.94 -23.58 5.24
N HIS A 107 8.19 -23.28 4.86
CA HIS A 107 9.18 -22.60 5.71
C HIS A 107 9.51 -21.20 5.21
N LYS A 108 8.61 -20.57 4.45
CA LYS A 108 8.80 -19.18 4.02
C LYS A 108 8.86 -18.24 5.22
N THR A 109 9.71 -17.22 5.10
CA THR A 109 9.90 -16.20 6.13
C THR A 109 9.19 -14.90 5.81
N LEU A 110 9.06 -14.03 6.81
CA LEU A 110 8.47 -12.71 6.63
C LEU A 110 9.26 -11.86 5.63
N LEU A 111 10.60 -11.84 5.70
CA LEU A 111 11.37 -11.04 4.75
C LEU A 111 11.39 -11.64 3.33
N GLN A 112 11.26 -12.97 3.19
CA GLN A 112 11.05 -13.60 1.88
C GLN A 112 9.72 -13.14 1.25
N LEU A 113 8.64 -13.10 2.03
CA LEU A 113 7.35 -12.57 1.60
C LEU A 113 7.44 -11.10 1.17
N VAL A 114 8.10 -10.27 1.98
CA VAL A 114 8.30 -8.86 1.67
C VAL A 114 9.10 -8.69 0.37
N SER A 115 10.17 -9.47 0.20
CA SER A 115 11.01 -9.46 -1.01
C SER A 115 10.23 -9.91 -2.24
N TYR A 116 9.47 -11.01 -2.14
CA TYR A 116 8.61 -11.51 -3.20
C TYR A 116 7.57 -10.47 -3.62
N HIS A 117 6.87 -9.86 -2.65
CA HIS A 117 5.92 -8.79 -2.91
C HIS A 117 6.60 -7.61 -3.62
N ASN A 118 7.70 -7.09 -3.07
CA ASN A 118 8.33 -5.88 -3.60
C ASN A 118 8.89 -6.08 -5.01
N LYS A 119 9.50 -7.23 -5.31
CA LYS A 119 10.01 -7.57 -6.65
C LYS A 119 8.90 -7.66 -7.69
N ASN A 120 7.80 -8.34 -7.36
CA ASN A 120 6.70 -8.54 -8.31
C ASN A 120 5.82 -7.29 -8.50
N MET A 121 5.90 -6.32 -7.58
CA MET A 121 5.09 -5.11 -7.61
C MET A 121 5.81 -3.90 -8.22
N VAL A 122 7.07 -4.02 -8.67
CA VAL A 122 7.84 -2.89 -9.22
C VAL A 122 7.20 -2.30 -10.47
N SER A 123 6.76 -3.14 -11.41
CA SER A 123 6.10 -2.70 -12.66
C SER A 123 4.63 -2.33 -12.47
N VAL A 124 4.01 -2.76 -11.37
CA VAL A 124 2.57 -2.61 -11.13
C VAL A 124 2.27 -1.38 -10.27
N LEU A 125 3.11 -1.06 -9.29
CA LEU A 125 2.87 0.03 -8.34
C LEU A 125 3.62 1.29 -8.74
N LYS A 126 2.94 2.43 -8.62
CA LYS A 126 3.59 3.74 -8.75
C LYS A 126 4.79 3.87 -7.77
N PRO A 127 5.88 4.56 -8.16
CA PRO A 127 7.09 4.68 -7.35
C PRO A 127 6.84 5.18 -5.92
N GLY A 128 5.92 6.14 -5.75
CA GLY A 128 5.56 6.67 -4.43
C GLY A 128 4.91 5.64 -3.51
N THR A 129 4.11 4.73 -4.05
CA THR A 129 3.50 3.63 -3.29
C THR A 129 4.55 2.61 -2.91
N LEU A 130 5.41 2.21 -3.85
CA LEU A 130 6.47 1.24 -3.63
C LEU A 130 7.49 1.71 -2.57
N LYS A 131 7.88 2.99 -2.60
CA LYS A 131 8.71 3.63 -1.56
C LYS A 131 8.17 3.40 -0.15
N ASN A 132 6.85 3.42 0.02
CA ASN A 132 6.24 3.20 1.32
C ASN A 132 6.29 1.73 1.78
N TYR A 133 6.30 0.76 0.86
CA TYR A 133 6.54 -0.66 1.18
C TYR A 133 7.97 -0.85 1.66
N PHE A 134 8.97 -0.30 0.97
CA PHE A 134 10.36 -0.33 1.44
C PHE A 134 10.53 0.35 2.81
N THR A 135 9.80 1.44 3.06
CA THR A 135 9.80 2.07 4.38
C THR A 135 9.22 1.13 5.46
N THR A 136 8.15 0.40 5.13
CA THR A 136 7.55 -0.60 6.03
C THR A 136 8.50 -1.78 6.28
N GLU A 137 9.16 -2.28 5.24
CA GLU A 137 10.21 -3.31 5.34
C GLU A 137 11.31 -2.88 6.32
N ARG A 138 11.78 -1.62 6.24
CA ARG A 138 12.78 -1.10 7.19
C ARG A 138 12.28 -1.12 8.63
N TYR A 139 11.02 -0.82 8.88
CA TYR A 139 10.44 -0.93 10.22
C TYR A 139 10.35 -2.38 10.69
N ILE A 140 9.96 -3.31 9.82
CA ILE A 140 9.94 -4.75 10.12
C ILE A 140 11.33 -5.23 10.51
N LYS A 141 12.36 -4.94 9.69
CA LYS A 141 13.76 -5.29 9.99
C LYS A 141 14.24 -4.71 11.33
N ARG A 142 13.87 -3.46 11.64
CA ARG A 142 14.19 -2.86 12.95
C ARG A 142 13.49 -3.57 14.09
N TYR A 143 12.22 -3.93 13.94
CA TYR A 143 11.48 -4.67 14.96
C TYR A 143 12.12 -6.03 15.23
N LEU A 144 12.39 -6.81 14.17
CA LEU A 144 13.06 -8.11 14.24
C LEU A 144 14.39 -8.01 15.01
N LYS A 145 15.25 -7.06 14.61
CA LYS A 145 16.57 -6.88 15.23
C LYS A 145 16.51 -6.40 16.69
N HIS A 146 15.67 -5.40 16.99
CA HIS A 146 15.69 -4.76 18.30
C HIS A 146 14.86 -5.49 19.36
N LYS A 147 13.70 -6.03 18.97
CA LYS A 147 12.76 -6.68 19.89
C LYS A 147 12.87 -8.19 19.90
N LEU A 148 12.96 -8.82 18.71
CA LEU A 148 13.00 -10.29 18.60
C LEU A 148 14.43 -10.86 18.53
N LYS A 149 15.46 -10.01 18.45
CA LYS A 149 16.88 -10.38 18.38
C LYS A 149 17.19 -11.40 17.26
N THR A 150 16.44 -11.33 16.18
CA THR A 150 16.58 -12.18 15.00
C THR A 150 16.67 -11.34 13.74
N ASN A 151 17.21 -11.91 12.68
CA ASN A 151 17.22 -11.28 11.35
C ASN A 151 15.93 -11.55 10.58
N ASP A 152 15.20 -12.63 10.90
CA ASP A 152 13.97 -13.01 10.21
C ASP A 152 13.08 -13.89 11.12
N VAL A 153 11.86 -14.15 10.66
CA VAL A 153 10.88 -14.99 11.37
C VAL A 153 10.10 -15.82 10.35
N PHE A 154 9.82 -17.07 10.68
CA PHE A 154 8.97 -17.92 9.83
C PHE A 154 7.54 -17.39 9.81
N LEU A 155 6.88 -17.44 8.64
CA LEU A 155 5.51 -16.94 8.51
C LEU A 155 4.54 -17.70 9.43
N LYS A 156 4.78 -19.00 9.66
CA LYS A 156 4.01 -19.84 10.59
C LYS A 156 4.07 -19.37 12.05
N GLN A 157 5.12 -18.65 12.43
CA GLN A 157 5.29 -18.10 13.78
C GLN A 157 4.57 -16.75 13.95
N LEU A 158 4.07 -16.15 12.87
CA LEU A 158 3.35 -14.90 12.92
C LEU A 158 1.94 -15.13 13.49
N SER A 159 1.74 -14.66 14.71
CA SER A 159 0.46 -14.73 15.42
C SER A 159 -0.17 -13.34 15.56
N TYR A 160 -1.40 -13.28 16.06
CA TYR A 160 -2.04 -12.02 16.44
C TYR A 160 -1.19 -11.21 17.44
N LYS A 161 -0.48 -11.89 18.36
CA LYS A 161 0.47 -11.28 19.29
C LYS A 161 1.59 -10.54 18.56
N PHE A 162 2.16 -11.12 17.50
CA PHE A 162 3.18 -10.44 16.70
C PHE A 162 2.66 -9.11 16.13
N ILE A 163 1.41 -9.08 15.65
CA ILE A 163 0.81 -7.86 15.09
C ILE A 163 0.69 -6.77 16.16
N ILE A 164 0.20 -7.11 17.36
CA ILE A 164 0.10 -6.17 18.48
C ILE A 164 1.47 -5.67 18.92
N ASP A 165 2.43 -6.59 19.11
CA ASP A 165 3.77 -6.24 19.57
C ASP A 165 4.50 -5.38 18.53
N PHE A 166 4.27 -5.62 17.23
CA PHE A 166 4.77 -4.76 16.15
C PHE A 166 4.09 -3.39 16.13
N GLU A 167 2.77 -3.31 16.33
CA GLU A 167 2.05 -2.05 16.48
C GLU A 167 2.62 -1.23 17.64
N GLN A 168 2.78 -1.83 18.82
CA GLN A 168 3.34 -1.18 19.99
C GLN A 168 4.77 -0.71 19.75
N PHE A 169 5.58 -1.51 19.04
CA PHE A 169 6.91 -1.10 18.62
C PHE A 169 6.89 0.15 17.73
N LEU A 170 5.95 0.23 16.78
CA LEU A 170 5.81 1.40 15.92
C LEU A 170 5.34 2.65 16.68
N ARG A 171 4.49 2.48 17.70
CA ARG A 171 3.99 3.57 18.55
C ARG A 171 5.06 4.11 19.50
N ASN A 172 5.82 3.21 20.13
CA ASN A 172 6.78 3.55 21.18
C ASN A 172 8.19 3.80 20.62
N GLY A 173 8.46 3.35 19.39
CA GLY A 173 9.77 3.43 18.76
C GLY A 173 10.05 4.77 18.09
N LYS A 174 11.35 5.12 17.99
CA LYS A 174 11.79 6.29 17.22
C LYS A 174 11.50 6.10 15.73
N SER A 175 10.82 7.08 15.14
CA SER A 175 10.59 7.14 13.69
C SER A 175 11.91 7.07 12.91
N ILE A 176 11.90 6.41 11.76
CA ILE A 176 13.02 6.39 10.83
C ILE A 176 13.37 7.83 10.40
N ASN A 177 12.36 8.67 10.19
CA ASN A 177 12.55 10.10 9.96
C ASN A 177 12.38 10.83 11.30
N ARG A 178 13.49 11.26 11.91
CA ARG A 178 13.48 11.94 13.22
C ARG A 178 12.62 13.21 13.22
N SER A 179 12.55 13.92 12.09
CA SER A 179 11.76 15.14 11.94
C SER A 179 10.25 14.87 11.79
N GLN A 180 9.84 13.61 11.63
CA GLN A 180 8.45 13.21 11.42
C GLN A 180 8.09 11.99 12.27
N PRO A 181 7.61 12.20 13.52
CA PRO A 181 7.19 11.10 14.39
C PRO A 181 6.00 10.34 13.80
N LEU A 182 5.92 9.04 14.09
CA LEU A 182 4.80 8.20 13.67
C LEU A 182 3.58 8.52 14.52
N LYS A 183 2.60 9.18 13.91
CA LYS A 183 1.25 9.32 14.48
C LYS A 183 0.40 8.09 14.18
N ASN A 184 -0.77 7.98 14.81
CA ASN A 184 -1.69 6.85 14.65
C ASN A 184 -1.90 6.42 13.18
N ASN A 185 -2.24 7.36 12.29
CA ASN A 185 -2.45 7.03 10.87
C ASN A 185 -1.18 6.52 10.17
N GLY A 186 0.01 6.97 10.58
CA GLY A 186 1.28 6.46 10.07
C GLY A 186 1.51 5.01 10.48
N VAL A 187 1.28 4.69 11.76
CA VAL A 187 1.32 3.32 12.29
C VAL A 187 0.33 2.43 11.55
N MET A 188 -0.92 2.86 11.43
CA MET A 188 -1.97 2.12 10.73
C MET A 188 -1.65 1.88 9.27
N LYS A 189 -0.98 2.83 8.58
CA LYS A 189 -0.52 2.61 7.19
C LYS A 189 0.59 1.58 7.07
N HIS A 190 1.46 1.42 8.07
CA HIS A 190 2.42 0.31 8.08
C HIS A 190 1.73 -1.03 8.31
N LEU A 191 0.78 -1.08 9.25
CA LEU A 191 -0.02 -2.29 9.52
C LEU A 191 -0.91 -2.68 8.34
N GLU A 192 -1.49 -1.71 7.63
CA GLU A 192 -2.27 -1.93 6.41
C GLU A 192 -1.44 -2.61 5.30
N ARG A 193 -0.18 -2.19 5.13
CA ARG A 193 0.73 -2.80 4.17
C ARG A 193 1.18 -4.19 4.60
N LEU A 194 1.47 -4.38 5.89
CA LEU A 194 1.79 -5.70 6.42
C LEU A 194 0.60 -6.66 6.26
N LYS A 195 -0.62 -6.22 6.57
CA LYS A 195 -1.87 -6.98 6.31
C LYS A 195 -2.01 -7.36 4.84
N LYS A 196 -1.75 -6.43 3.91
CA LYS A 196 -1.77 -6.74 2.48
C LYS A 196 -0.73 -7.81 2.08
N MET A 197 0.46 -7.79 2.66
CA MET A 197 1.48 -8.82 2.45
C MET A 197 1.05 -10.17 3.06
N MET A 198 0.46 -10.19 4.27
CA MET A 198 -0.06 -11.42 4.87
C MET A 198 -1.21 -12.02 4.06
N ASN A 199 -2.11 -11.20 3.53
CA ASN A 199 -3.15 -11.66 2.59
C ASN A 199 -2.56 -12.20 1.28
N LEU A 200 -1.39 -11.71 0.84
CA LEU A 200 -0.68 -12.31 -0.28
C LEU A 200 -0.13 -13.69 0.11
N ALA A 201 0.49 -13.83 1.29
CA ALA A 201 0.97 -15.13 1.77
C ALA A 201 -0.15 -16.17 1.86
N LEU A 202 -1.34 -15.78 2.32
CA LEU A 202 -2.51 -16.67 2.37
C LEU A 202 -2.93 -17.12 0.96
N ARG A 203 -2.99 -16.21 -0.02
CA ARG A 203 -3.33 -16.54 -1.42
C ARG A 203 -2.27 -17.37 -2.13
N LEU A 204 -1.03 -17.32 -1.66
CA LEU A 204 0.06 -18.18 -2.15
C LEU A 204 0.16 -19.49 -1.36
N GLU A 205 -0.75 -19.74 -0.40
CA GLU A 205 -0.77 -20.93 0.45
C GLU A 205 0.52 -21.11 1.29
N TRP A 206 1.24 -20.01 1.55
CA TRP A 206 2.44 -20.02 2.42
C TRP A 206 2.09 -20.04 3.91
N ILE A 207 0.84 -19.69 4.23
CA ILE A 207 0.24 -19.77 5.56
C ILE A 207 -1.19 -20.29 5.43
N GLU A 208 -1.65 -21.02 6.44
CA GLU A 208 -3.02 -21.52 6.52
C GLU A 208 -3.98 -20.50 7.16
N LYS A 209 -3.46 -19.64 8.04
CA LYS A 209 -4.25 -18.70 8.84
C LYS A 209 -3.65 -17.30 8.80
N ASP A 210 -4.49 -16.30 8.51
CA ASP A 210 -4.09 -14.90 8.53
C ASP A 210 -3.99 -14.37 9.98
N PRO A 211 -2.82 -13.85 10.42
CA PRO A 211 -2.68 -13.26 11.76
C PRO A 211 -3.46 -11.96 11.94
N PHE A 212 -3.94 -11.32 10.87
CA PHE A 212 -4.75 -10.10 10.91
C PHE A 212 -6.26 -10.35 10.97
N VAL A 213 -6.74 -11.61 11.04
CA VAL A 213 -8.18 -11.94 11.04
C VAL A 213 -8.95 -11.15 12.11
N ARG A 214 -8.38 -11.01 13.31
CA ARG A 214 -9.02 -10.29 14.43
C ARG A 214 -8.49 -8.86 14.61
N PHE A 215 -7.65 -8.39 13.69
CA PHE A 215 -7.04 -7.08 13.78
C PHE A 215 -7.84 -6.03 12.99
N SER A 216 -8.24 -4.96 13.67
CA SER A 216 -8.99 -3.85 13.08
C SER A 216 -8.12 -2.60 12.92
N LEU A 217 -8.05 -2.08 11.69
CA LEU A 217 -7.32 -0.84 11.37
C LEU A 217 -8.17 0.37 11.73
N LYS A 218 -7.73 1.14 12.75
CA LYS A 218 -8.45 2.33 13.23
C LYS A 218 -7.71 3.61 12.87
N PHE A 219 -8.19 4.30 11.85
CA PHE A 219 -7.65 5.59 11.43
C PHE A 219 -8.31 6.76 12.18
N THR A 220 -7.49 7.70 12.64
CA THR A 220 -7.96 8.97 13.19
C THR A 220 -8.38 9.86 12.02
N LYS A 221 -9.65 10.27 12.02
CA LYS A 221 -10.15 11.26 11.04
C LYS A 221 -9.59 12.64 11.40
N HIS A 222 -9.11 13.36 10.40
CA HIS A 222 -8.68 14.75 10.54
C HIS A 222 -9.56 15.62 9.67
N GLN A 223 -10.04 16.73 10.25
CA GLN A 223 -10.74 17.74 9.47
C GLN A 223 -9.76 18.39 8.50
N ARG A 224 -10.14 18.42 7.23
CA ARG A 224 -9.31 18.99 6.18
C ARG A 224 -9.64 20.47 6.04
N ALA A 225 -8.60 21.30 5.97
CA ALA A 225 -8.78 22.73 5.78
C ALA A 225 -9.32 23.02 4.37
N PHE A 226 -10.22 23.99 4.30
CA PHE A 226 -10.73 24.63 3.08
C PHE A 226 -10.96 26.11 3.39
N LEU A 227 -11.03 26.93 2.33
CA LEU A 227 -11.26 28.37 2.48
C LEU A 227 -12.75 28.68 2.54
N SER A 228 -13.19 29.55 3.44
CA SER A 228 -14.51 30.17 3.32
C SER A 228 -14.57 31.09 2.10
N GLN A 229 -15.77 31.52 1.72
CA GLN A 229 -15.96 32.45 0.61
C GLN A 229 -15.14 33.74 0.83
N SER A 230 -15.23 34.33 2.01
CA SER A 230 -14.45 35.52 2.40
C SER A 230 -12.93 35.33 2.33
N GLU A 231 -12.42 34.17 2.78
CA GLU A 231 -10.98 33.89 2.72
C GLU A 231 -10.50 33.66 1.29
N LEU A 232 -11.35 33.06 0.43
CA LEU A 232 -11.06 32.87 -0.99
C LEU A 232 -11.00 34.22 -1.71
N GLU A 233 -11.95 35.12 -1.44
CA GLU A 233 -11.97 36.49 -1.97
C GLU A 233 -10.75 37.32 -1.55
N VAL A 234 -10.35 37.22 -0.28
CA VAL A 234 -9.11 37.86 0.21
C VAL A 234 -7.90 37.34 -0.56
N LEU A 235 -7.85 36.04 -0.82
CA LEU A 235 -6.75 35.43 -1.56
C LEU A 235 -6.74 35.89 -3.03
N GLU A 236 -7.90 35.98 -3.68
CA GLU A 236 -8.06 36.47 -5.06
C GLU A 236 -7.62 37.92 -5.24
N SER A 237 -8.11 38.81 -4.38
CA SER A 237 -7.90 40.26 -4.45
C SER A 237 -6.56 40.72 -3.88
N SER A 238 -5.83 39.83 -3.20
CA SER A 238 -4.57 40.18 -2.54
C SER A 238 -3.52 40.70 -3.51
N GLN A 239 -2.84 41.79 -3.15
CA GLN A 239 -1.64 42.26 -3.82
C GLN A 239 -0.40 41.72 -3.09
N LEU A 240 0.35 40.84 -3.77
CA LEU A 240 1.52 40.17 -3.20
C LEU A 240 2.79 40.76 -3.82
N SER A 241 3.75 41.18 -3.01
CA SER A 241 4.97 41.86 -3.50
C SER A 241 5.91 40.95 -4.30
N LYS A 242 5.91 39.64 -4.03
CA LYS A 242 6.81 38.68 -4.67
C LYS A 242 6.12 37.94 -5.82
N GLY A 243 6.73 37.96 -7.01
CA GLY A 243 6.19 37.26 -8.19
C GLY A 243 5.97 35.75 -7.98
N MET A 244 6.81 35.08 -7.18
CA MET A 244 6.61 33.65 -6.84
C MET A 244 5.37 33.41 -5.97
N HIS A 245 5.01 34.36 -5.11
CA HIS A 245 3.80 34.32 -4.29
C HIS A 245 2.57 34.58 -5.14
N GLN A 246 2.63 35.56 -6.05
CA GLN A 246 1.57 35.81 -7.04
C GLN A 246 1.27 34.58 -7.89
N LYS A 247 2.30 33.97 -8.49
CA LYS A 247 2.15 32.73 -9.27
C LYS A 247 1.57 31.58 -8.43
N THR A 248 2.02 31.43 -7.19
CA THR A 248 1.49 30.39 -6.29
C THR A 248 0.02 30.62 -5.95
N ARG A 249 -0.36 31.86 -5.64
CA ARG A 249 -1.75 32.27 -5.39
C ARG A 249 -2.60 31.96 -6.62
N ASP A 250 -2.21 32.41 -7.81
CA ASP A 250 -3.01 32.25 -9.02
C ASP A 250 -3.25 30.76 -9.33
N VAL A 251 -2.20 29.92 -9.29
CA VAL A 251 -2.34 28.47 -9.49
C VAL A 251 -3.24 27.82 -8.43
N PHE A 252 -3.16 28.29 -7.17
CA PHE A 252 -4.00 27.78 -6.09
C PHE A 252 -5.48 28.20 -6.26
N VAL A 253 -5.75 29.46 -6.64
CA VAL A 253 -7.10 29.95 -6.94
C VAL A 253 -7.70 29.19 -8.11
N PHE A 254 -6.94 29.00 -9.19
CA PHE A 254 -7.37 28.17 -10.32
C PHE A 254 -7.79 26.77 -9.87
N ALA A 255 -7.01 26.14 -8.98
CA ALA A 255 -7.37 24.85 -8.40
C ALA A 255 -8.60 24.91 -7.47
N CYS A 256 -8.88 26.04 -6.81
CA CYS A 256 -10.10 26.26 -6.03
C CYS A 256 -11.35 26.32 -6.91
N TYR A 257 -11.24 26.72 -8.17
CA TYR A 257 -12.36 26.80 -9.12
C TYR A 257 -12.50 25.59 -10.05
N THR A 258 -11.49 24.71 -10.09
CA THR A 258 -11.52 23.51 -10.95
C THR A 258 -11.53 22.20 -10.15
N GLY A 259 -11.12 22.23 -8.87
CA GLY A 259 -11.03 21.03 -8.04
C GLY A 259 -9.93 20.05 -8.43
N LEU A 260 -9.06 20.42 -9.38
CA LEU A 260 -7.94 19.61 -9.83
C LEU A 260 -6.89 19.46 -8.73
N SER A 261 -6.23 18.30 -8.69
CA SER A 261 -5.13 18.08 -7.75
C SER A 261 -3.84 18.72 -8.28
N TYR A 262 -2.84 18.91 -7.40
CA TYR A 262 -1.55 19.50 -7.78
C TYR A 262 -0.95 18.88 -9.06
N ILE A 263 -0.96 17.55 -9.15
CA ILE A 263 -0.35 16.86 -10.28
C ILE A 263 -1.18 17.04 -11.55
N ASP A 264 -2.51 17.07 -11.43
CA ASP A 264 -3.42 17.26 -12.56
C ASP A 264 -3.28 18.69 -13.12
N VAL A 265 -3.19 19.71 -12.25
CA VAL A 265 -2.91 21.11 -12.68
C VAL A 265 -1.55 21.24 -13.35
N LYS A 266 -0.53 20.53 -12.83
CA LYS A 266 0.83 20.57 -13.39
C LYS A 266 0.94 19.97 -14.79
N LEU A 267 0.10 18.99 -15.10
CA LEU A 267 0.08 18.27 -16.38
C LEU A 267 -0.91 18.87 -17.40
N LEU A 268 -1.62 19.94 -17.02
CA LEU A 268 -2.60 20.57 -17.88
C LEU A 268 -1.89 21.31 -19.04
N CYS A 269 -2.39 21.09 -20.25
CA CYS A 269 -1.91 21.66 -21.51
C CYS A 269 -3.11 22.15 -22.35
N ASP A 270 -2.84 22.90 -23.42
CA ASP A 270 -3.86 23.48 -24.31
C ASP A 270 -4.88 22.45 -24.82
N ASP A 271 -4.43 21.24 -25.18
CA ASP A 271 -5.30 20.18 -25.73
C ASP A 271 -6.38 19.71 -24.75
N HIS A 272 -6.21 19.96 -23.45
CA HIS A 272 -7.22 19.64 -22.44
C HIS A 272 -8.32 20.70 -22.35
N ILE A 273 -8.15 21.87 -22.96
CA ILE A 273 -9.12 22.96 -22.96
C ILE A 273 -9.95 22.88 -24.23
N VAL A 274 -11.22 22.49 -24.07
CA VAL A 274 -12.13 22.22 -25.19
C VAL A 274 -13.41 23.04 -25.08
N ARG A 275 -14.11 23.24 -26.18
CA ARG A 275 -15.47 23.78 -26.16
C ARG A 275 -16.45 22.68 -25.75
N GLY A 276 -17.28 22.97 -24.74
CA GLY A 276 -18.31 22.09 -24.24
C GLY A 276 -19.59 22.11 -25.07
N ILE A 277 -20.57 21.32 -24.64
CA ILE A 277 -21.90 21.22 -25.28
C ILE A 277 -22.74 22.49 -25.13
N ASP A 278 -22.40 23.31 -24.14
CA ASP A 278 -22.99 24.61 -23.83
C ASP A 278 -22.31 25.77 -24.60
N GLY A 279 -21.26 25.48 -25.36
CA GLY A 279 -20.45 26.49 -26.04
C GLY A 279 -19.38 27.12 -25.13
N ASP A 280 -19.34 26.81 -23.85
CA ASP A 280 -18.34 27.33 -22.90
C ASP A 280 -17.04 26.52 -22.94
N TYR A 281 -16.00 27.01 -22.27
CA TYR A 281 -14.74 26.28 -22.15
C TYR A 281 -14.80 25.24 -21.03
N TRP A 282 -14.27 24.06 -21.31
CA TRP A 282 -14.22 22.94 -20.37
C TRP A 282 -12.80 22.40 -20.29
N ILE A 283 -12.43 21.92 -19.11
CA ILE A 283 -11.28 21.02 -18.95
C ILE A 283 -11.75 19.59 -19.19
N PHE A 284 -11.21 18.93 -20.19
CA PHE A 284 -11.30 17.49 -20.35
C PHE A 284 -9.91 16.89 -20.14
N THR A 285 -9.73 16.19 -19.03
CA THR A 285 -8.48 15.46 -18.74
C THR A 285 -8.76 14.11 -18.07
N LYS A 286 -7.72 13.31 -17.88
CA LYS A 286 -7.78 12.10 -17.05
C LYS A 286 -6.96 12.30 -15.79
N ARG A 287 -7.48 11.82 -14.67
CA ARG A 287 -6.78 11.89 -13.38
C ARG A 287 -5.49 11.09 -13.44
N GLU A 288 -4.37 11.72 -13.08
CA GLU A 288 -3.08 11.02 -13.05
C GLU A 288 -3.14 9.77 -12.15
N LYS A 289 -3.85 9.86 -11.02
CA LYS A 289 -3.86 8.82 -9.99
C LYS A 289 -4.51 7.50 -10.42
N ASN A 290 -5.61 7.56 -11.16
CA ASN A 290 -6.51 6.44 -11.40
C ASN A 290 -7.14 6.41 -12.80
N ASP A 291 -6.65 7.26 -13.73
CA ASP A 291 -7.12 7.37 -15.12
C ASP A 291 -8.60 7.70 -15.31
N GLU A 292 -9.29 8.11 -14.24
CA GLU A 292 -10.69 8.53 -14.32
C GLU A 292 -10.81 9.80 -15.16
N ALA A 293 -11.70 9.77 -16.15
CA ALA A 293 -12.00 10.93 -16.97
C ALA A 293 -12.70 12.00 -16.12
N VAL A 294 -12.23 13.24 -16.26
CA VAL A 294 -12.74 14.40 -15.55
C VAL A 294 -13.07 15.48 -16.58
N LYS A 295 -14.33 15.93 -16.53
CA LYS A 295 -14.87 17.01 -17.36
C LYS A 295 -15.34 18.12 -16.44
N ILE A 296 -14.71 19.28 -16.50
CA ILE A 296 -14.99 20.41 -15.60
C ILE A 296 -15.30 21.65 -16.45
N PRO A 297 -16.53 22.20 -16.38
CA PRO A 297 -16.83 23.51 -16.95
C PRO A 297 -15.96 24.59 -16.29
N LEU A 298 -15.33 25.44 -17.09
CA LEU A 298 -14.47 26.50 -16.57
C LEU A 298 -15.30 27.72 -16.20
N LEU A 299 -15.22 28.10 -14.93
CA LEU A 299 -15.79 29.35 -14.41
C LEU A 299 -14.90 30.54 -14.83
N ASP A 300 -15.50 31.73 -14.95
CA ASP A 300 -14.80 32.96 -15.37
C ASP A 300 -13.52 33.23 -14.59
N LYS A 301 -13.56 33.05 -13.26
CA LYS A 301 -12.39 33.20 -12.39
C LYS A 301 -11.22 32.29 -12.76
N ALA A 302 -11.49 31.08 -13.21
CA ALA A 302 -10.45 30.16 -13.70
C ALA A 302 -9.96 30.57 -15.10
N LEU A 303 -10.87 31.03 -15.97
CA LEU A 303 -10.53 31.53 -17.31
C LEU A 303 -9.66 32.78 -17.25
N ASP A 304 -9.94 33.72 -16.36
CA ASP A 304 -9.16 34.94 -16.19
C ASP A 304 -7.70 34.63 -15.81
N ILE A 305 -7.49 33.60 -14.99
CA ILE A 305 -6.16 33.13 -14.64
C ILE A 305 -5.46 32.50 -15.85
N LEU A 306 -6.17 31.68 -16.65
CA LEU A 306 -5.59 31.13 -17.88
C LEU A 306 -5.19 32.24 -18.85
N LYS A 307 -6.08 33.21 -19.11
CA LYS A 307 -5.81 34.37 -19.97
C LYS A 307 -4.61 35.19 -19.50
N LYS A 308 -4.46 35.38 -18.18
CA LYS A 308 -3.31 36.09 -17.60
C LYS A 308 -1.97 35.43 -17.93
N TYR A 309 -1.94 34.11 -18.08
CA TYR A 309 -0.73 33.33 -18.37
C TYR A 309 -0.67 32.85 -19.81
N ASP A 310 -1.60 33.28 -20.66
CA ASP A 310 -1.60 33.01 -22.09
C ASP A 310 -0.46 33.80 -22.74
N GLN A 311 0.68 33.13 -22.91
CA GLN A 311 1.87 33.70 -23.56
C GLN A 311 1.66 33.57 -25.06
N GLY A 312 0.96 34.52 -25.65
CA GLY A 312 0.60 34.54 -27.08
C GLY A 312 1.71 33.96 -27.96
N THR A 313 1.38 32.86 -28.64
CA THR A 313 2.00 32.15 -29.79
C THR A 313 3.53 32.00 -29.95
N GLU A 314 4.39 32.82 -29.35
CA GLU A 314 5.84 32.83 -29.61
C GLU A 314 6.66 31.97 -28.65
N ASN A 315 6.09 31.56 -27.51
CA ASN A 315 6.68 30.58 -26.61
C ASN A 315 5.57 29.76 -25.95
N LYS A 316 4.99 28.81 -26.69
CA LYS A 316 4.13 27.79 -26.08
C LYS A 316 4.96 26.94 -25.12
N SER A 317 5.03 27.38 -23.87
CA SER A 317 5.30 26.48 -22.75
C SER A 317 4.35 25.29 -22.89
N GLU A 318 4.85 24.05 -22.85
CA GLU A 318 4.02 22.83 -22.83
C GLU A 318 2.95 22.83 -21.72
N LYS A 319 3.02 23.79 -20.78
CA LYS A 319 2.17 23.89 -19.59
C LYS A 319 1.43 25.23 -19.58
N LEU A 320 0.13 25.16 -19.28
CA LEU A 320 -0.77 26.32 -19.18
C LEU A 320 -0.46 27.27 -18.03
N LEU A 321 0.13 26.75 -16.94
CA LEU A 321 0.31 27.50 -15.70
C LEU A 321 1.74 27.35 -15.15
N PRO A 322 2.28 28.38 -14.48
CA PRO A 322 3.62 28.35 -13.91
C PRO A 322 3.67 27.55 -12.59
N VAL A 323 3.50 26.24 -12.67
CA VAL A 323 3.38 25.36 -11.50
C VAL A 323 4.75 24.98 -10.93
N PHE A 324 5.09 25.53 -9.75
CA PHE A 324 6.27 25.12 -8.98
C PHE A 324 6.22 23.66 -8.52
N SER A 325 7.35 23.12 -8.03
CA SER A 325 7.36 21.78 -7.42
C SER A 325 6.41 21.69 -6.21
N ASN A 326 5.84 20.51 -5.94
CA ASN A 326 4.84 20.32 -4.90
C ASN A 326 5.35 20.80 -3.52
N GLN A 327 6.64 20.62 -3.25
CA GLN A 327 7.25 21.10 -2.00
C GLN A 327 7.33 22.64 -1.96
N LYS A 328 7.77 23.27 -3.06
CA LYS A 328 7.89 24.73 -3.16
C LYS A 328 6.53 25.42 -3.10
N ILE A 329 5.54 24.93 -3.86
CA ILE A 329 4.20 25.52 -3.88
C ILE A 329 3.54 25.45 -2.49
N ASN A 330 3.69 24.33 -1.76
CA ASN A 330 3.17 24.21 -0.39
C ASN A 330 3.95 25.07 0.63
N LYS A 331 5.23 25.38 0.36
CA LYS A 331 6.00 26.31 1.18
C LYS A 331 5.49 27.74 0.96
N TYR A 332 5.44 28.18 -0.30
CA TYR A 332 4.96 29.51 -0.67
C TYR A 332 3.50 29.74 -0.28
N LEU A 333 2.63 28.73 -0.39
CA LEU A 333 1.23 28.84 0.04
C LEU A 333 1.12 29.11 1.54
N LYS A 334 2.01 28.57 2.38
CA LYS A 334 2.04 28.87 3.82
C LYS A 334 2.50 30.30 4.09
N GLU A 335 3.49 30.77 3.33
CA GLU A 335 3.96 32.15 3.43
C GLU A 335 2.85 33.13 3.02
N VAL A 336 2.15 32.86 1.91
CA VAL A 336 0.97 33.64 1.46
C VAL A 336 -0.14 33.62 2.51
N ALA A 337 -0.49 32.45 3.04
CA ALA A 337 -1.51 32.34 4.08
C ALA A 337 -1.16 33.16 5.33
N ALA A 338 0.12 33.20 5.72
CA ALA A 338 0.59 34.00 6.85
C ALA A 338 0.50 35.50 6.56
N ILE A 339 0.90 35.95 5.36
CA ILE A 339 0.79 37.35 4.93
C ILE A 339 -0.68 37.82 4.97
N LEU A 340 -1.59 36.97 4.51
CA LEU A 340 -3.02 37.27 4.45
C LEU A 340 -3.78 36.97 5.75
N LYS A 341 -3.07 36.61 6.82
CA LYS A 341 -3.65 36.26 8.14
C LYS A 341 -4.71 35.16 8.08
N ILE A 342 -4.59 34.23 7.13
CA ILE A 342 -5.45 33.05 7.03
C ILE A 342 -4.94 31.99 8.02
N ASN A 343 -5.61 31.89 9.17
CA ASN A 343 -5.25 31.01 10.29
C ASN A 343 -5.62 29.53 10.05
N LYS A 344 -5.33 29.02 8.85
CA LYS A 344 -5.57 27.63 8.45
C LYS A 344 -4.28 27.03 7.88
N LYS A 345 -4.03 25.76 8.21
CA LYS A 345 -2.91 25.02 7.64
C LYS A 345 -3.20 24.62 6.20
N LEU A 346 -2.94 25.54 5.28
CA LEU A 346 -3.16 25.30 3.86
C LEU A 346 -2.08 24.39 3.27
N THR A 347 -2.54 23.48 2.45
CA THR A 347 -1.74 22.71 1.50
C THR A 347 -2.44 22.81 0.15
N PHE A 348 -1.77 22.47 -0.95
CA PHE A 348 -2.39 22.56 -2.28
C PHE A 348 -3.70 21.74 -2.36
N HIS A 349 -3.78 20.62 -1.64
CA HIS A 349 -4.99 19.80 -1.58
C HIS A 349 -6.20 20.52 -0.93
N ALA A 350 -5.97 21.59 -0.17
CA ALA A 350 -7.04 22.43 0.36
C ALA A 350 -7.84 23.11 -0.76
N ALA A 351 -7.23 23.43 -1.91
CA ALA A 351 -7.93 24.02 -3.05
C ALA A 351 -9.08 23.12 -3.53
N ARG A 352 -8.83 21.82 -3.64
CA ARG A 352 -9.84 20.83 -3.99
C ARG A 352 -10.95 20.71 -2.94
N HIS A 353 -10.63 20.91 -1.66
CA HIS A 353 -11.66 20.99 -0.63
C HIS A 353 -12.49 22.27 -0.76
N THR A 354 -11.84 23.42 -1.00
CA THR A 354 -12.51 24.70 -1.27
C THR A 354 -13.44 24.61 -2.48
N PHE A 355 -13.02 23.96 -3.58
CA PHE A 355 -13.88 23.74 -4.74
C PHE A 355 -15.14 22.97 -4.37
N ALA A 356 -14.95 21.82 -3.70
CA ALA A 356 -16.04 20.93 -3.33
C ALA A 356 -17.01 21.56 -2.32
N THR A 357 -16.50 22.31 -1.34
CA THR A 357 -17.35 22.92 -0.31
C THR A 357 -17.88 24.27 -0.76
N THR A 358 -16.98 25.22 -0.93
CA THR A 358 -17.26 26.65 -0.97
C THR A 358 -17.76 27.06 -2.34
N VAL A 359 -17.09 26.58 -3.40
CA VAL A 359 -17.46 26.95 -4.77
C VAL A 359 -18.70 26.20 -5.24
N THR A 360 -18.86 24.91 -4.90
CA THR A 360 -19.92 24.07 -5.45
C THR A 360 -21.05 23.74 -4.46
N LEU A 361 -20.80 22.92 -3.43
CA LEU A 361 -21.87 22.46 -2.52
C LEU A 361 -22.62 23.62 -1.83
N SER A 362 -21.90 24.65 -1.37
CA SER A 362 -22.47 25.84 -0.75
C SER A 362 -23.29 26.70 -1.73
N ASN A 363 -23.03 26.60 -3.04
CA ASN A 363 -23.79 27.27 -4.10
C ASN A 363 -24.83 26.35 -4.76
N GLY A 364 -25.29 25.32 -4.05
CA GLY A 364 -26.44 24.52 -4.49
C GLY A 364 -26.12 23.38 -5.47
N VAL A 365 -24.87 23.18 -5.88
CA VAL A 365 -24.51 22.07 -6.79
C VAL A 365 -24.78 20.71 -6.10
N PRO A 366 -25.46 19.75 -6.75
CA PRO A 366 -25.71 18.41 -6.19
C PRO A 366 -24.43 17.62 -5.91
N ILE A 367 -24.44 16.79 -4.87
CA ILE A 367 -23.24 16.05 -4.43
C ILE A 367 -22.76 15.05 -5.49
N GLU A 368 -23.68 14.50 -6.28
CA GLU A 368 -23.41 13.59 -7.40
C GLU A 368 -22.61 14.30 -8.48
N THR A 369 -23.02 15.53 -8.83
CA THR A 369 -22.32 16.39 -9.78
C THR A 369 -20.92 16.73 -9.26
N VAL A 370 -20.82 17.17 -8.00
CA VAL A 370 -19.51 17.46 -7.37
C VAL A 370 -18.61 16.21 -7.36
N SER A 371 -19.17 15.03 -7.08
CA SER A 371 -18.43 13.76 -7.10
C SER A 371 -17.85 13.46 -8.49
N LYS A 372 -18.61 13.72 -9.57
CA LYS A 372 -18.15 13.56 -10.96
C LYS A 372 -17.08 14.59 -11.33
N LEU A 373 -17.29 15.87 -10.99
CA LEU A 373 -16.31 16.95 -11.24
C LEU A 373 -14.97 16.68 -10.54
N LEU A 374 -15.02 16.07 -9.35
CA LEU A 374 -13.83 15.67 -8.64
C LEU A 374 -13.20 14.37 -9.20
N GLY A 375 -13.92 13.55 -9.96
CA GLY A 375 -13.44 12.22 -10.39
C GLY A 375 -13.33 11.24 -9.21
N HIS A 376 -14.32 11.23 -8.32
CA HIS A 376 -14.43 10.24 -7.24
C HIS A 376 -15.19 9.00 -7.72
N THR A 377 -14.58 7.83 -7.58
CA THR A 377 -15.20 6.53 -7.95
C THR A 377 -16.28 6.08 -6.97
N LYS A 378 -16.26 6.60 -5.73
CA LYS A 378 -17.25 6.30 -4.69
C LYS A 378 -17.79 7.58 -4.10
N LEU A 379 -19.11 7.70 -4.04
CA LEU A 379 -19.81 8.85 -3.47
C LEU A 379 -19.46 9.10 -1.99
N SER A 380 -19.14 8.04 -1.24
CA SER A 380 -18.66 8.13 0.15
C SER A 380 -17.39 8.96 0.31
N THR A 381 -16.59 9.12 -0.75
CA THR A 381 -15.43 10.02 -0.75
C THR A 381 -15.85 11.49 -0.73
N THR A 382 -16.97 11.82 -1.37
CA THR A 382 -17.55 13.17 -1.39
C THR A 382 -18.37 13.45 -0.14
N GLN A 383 -18.92 12.43 0.53
CA GLN A 383 -19.63 12.58 1.81
C GLN A 383 -18.73 13.07 2.97
N ILE A 384 -17.40 13.12 2.80
CA ILE A 384 -16.50 13.74 3.79
C ILE A 384 -16.79 15.24 4.03
N TYR A 385 -17.58 15.86 3.14
CA TYR A 385 -18.05 17.25 3.24
C TYR A 385 -19.37 17.39 4.03
N ALA A 386 -19.73 16.39 4.85
CA ALA A 386 -21.00 16.28 5.59
C ALA A 386 -21.51 17.57 6.24
N ARG A 387 -20.64 18.37 6.87
CA ARG A 387 -21.05 19.63 7.52
C ARG A 387 -21.71 20.63 6.56
N VAL A 388 -21.25 20.70 5.31
CA VAL A 388 -21.85 21.57 4.29
C VAL A 388 -23.17 20.97 3.81
N ILE A 389 -23.26 19.64 3.75
CA ILE A 389 -24.49 18.93 3.41
C ILE A 389 -25.57 19.25 4.44
N GLU A 390 -25.26 19.25 5.74
CA GLU A 390 -26.24 19.57 6.80
C GLU A 390 -26.82 20.99 6.67
N GLN A 391 -25.97 21.99 6.38
CA GLN A 391 -26.43 23.37 6.14
C GLN A 391 -27.32 23.46 4.90
N LYS A 392 -26.96 22.73 3.83
CA LYS A 392 -27.74 22.66 2.61
C LYS A 392 -29.09 22.00 2.85
N VAL A 393 -29.15 20.88 3.58
CA VAL A 393 -30.42 20.22 3.97
C VAL A 393 -31.33 21.21 4.69
N SER A 394 -30.81 22.00 5.62
CA SER A 394 -31.61 23.04 6.29
C SER A 394 -32.15 24.11 5.33
N SER A 395 -31.36 24.55 4.35
CA SER A 395 -31.80 25.50 3.31
C SER A 395 -32.85 24.90 2.37
N ASP A 396 -32.62 23.67 1.93
CA ASP A 396 -33.51 22.95 1.02
C ASP A 396 -34.85 22.66 1.69
N MET A 397 -34.85 22.25 2.96
CA MET A 397 -36.07 22.03 3.75
C MET A 397 -36.84 23.34 4.00
N ARG A 398 -36.16 24.47 4.21
CA ARG A 398 -36.81 25.78 4.28
C ARG A 398 -37.47 26.16 2.95
N SER A 399 -36.78 25.91 1.84
CA SER A 399 -37.32 26.16 0.49
C SER A 399 -38.52 25.27 0.19
N LEU A 400 -38.46 23.98 0.56
CA LEU A 400 -39.57 23.04 0.45
C LEU A 400 -40.77 23.48 1.29
N ARG A 401 -40.55 23.85 2.56
CA ARG A 401 -41.61 24.35 3.45
C ARG A 401 -42.30 25.58 2.87
N SER A 402 -41.54 26.49 2.26
CA SER A 402 -42.10 27.66 1.58
C SER A 402 -43.02 27.26 0.41
N LYS A 403 -42.58 26.31 -0.43
CA LYS A 403 -43.37 25.80 -1.56
C LYS A 403 -44.65 25.09 -1.13
N LEU A 404 -44.59 24.25 -0.11
CA LEU A 404 -45.78 23.57 0.42
C LEU A 404 -46.79 24.57 1.01
N ASN A 405 -46.32 25.52 1.82
CA ASN A 405 -47.19 26.55 2.43
C ASN A 405 -47.82 27.53 1.44
N THR A 406 -47.21 27.73 0.26
CA THR A 406 -47.77 28.57 -0.81
C THR A 406 -48.82 27.81 -1.64
N THR A 407 -48.69 26.49 -1.72
CA THR A 407 -49.65 25.62 -2.41
C THR A 407 -50.96 25.50 -1.61
N ASP A 408 -50.88 25.35 -0.28
CA ASP A 408 -52.08 25.33 0.60
C ASP A 408 -52.91 26.62 0.52
N LYS A 409 -52.25 27.78 0.34
CA LYS A 409 -52.94 29.08 0.19
C LYS A 409 -53.59 29.27 -1.18
N ALA A 410 -53.10 28.60 -2.21
CA ALA A 410 -53.70 28.66 -3.54
C ALA A 410 -54.97 27.81 -3.61
N GLU A 411 -54.97 26.61 -3.01
CA GLU A 411 -56.16 25.74 -2.95
C GLU A 411 -57.27 26.33 -2.06
N THR A 412 -56.91 27.00 -0.95
CA THR A 412 -57.91 27.65 -0.08
C THR A 412 -58.61 28.85 -0.76
N ARG A 413 -57.99 29.48 -1.77
CA ARG A 413 -58.59 30.61 -2.51
C ARG A 413 -59.54 30.19 -3.63
N VAL A 414 -59.42 28.96 -4.13
CA VAL A 414 -60.28 28.44 -5.20
C VAL A 414 -61.63 27.90 -4.66
N HIS A 415 -61.74 27.67 -3.36
CA HIS A 415 -63.00 27.25 -2.71
C HIS A 415 -63.88 28.40 -2.16
N TYR A 416 -63.49 29.66 -2.38
CA TYR A 416 -64.26 30.84 -1.95
C TYR A 416 -64.60 31.81 -3.09
N GLN A 417 -64.52 31.36 -4.35
CA GLN A 417 -65.12 32.01 -5.52
C GLN A 417 -66.13 31.05 -6.13
#